data_AF-A0A5K4ETG6-F1
#
_entry.id   AF-A0A5K4ETG6-F1
#
_cell.length_a   1.000
_cell.length_b   1.000
_cell.length_c   1.000
_cell.angle_alpha   90.00
_cell.angle_beta   90.00
_cell.angle_gamma   90.00
#
_symmetry.space_group_name_H-M   'P 1'
#
loop_
_entity.id
_entity.type
_entity.pdbx_description
1 polymer ?
#
loop_
_entity_poly.entity_id
_entity_poly.type
_entity_poly.pdbx_seq_one_letter_code
_entity_poly.pdbx_strand_id
1 'polypeptide(L)'
;MLIAERRHILFCETYITVSLNEFISFSYLFVQLITDLAYAIMNETKSVFDPYERPTDIDVYCIYSINIPTISQMIFKTPGPYRSAFPNQIPTLKYGDGDGTVPLKSLSVCNKWDYVNLAVLEQTSHEDIVQDDRFLKYLMKLLVID
;
A
#
# COMPACT_ATOMS: atom_id res chain seq x y z
N MET A 1 3.29 -4.83 6.67
CA MET A 1 3.15 -4.15 7.98
C MET A 1 2.47 -5.11 8.94
N LEU A 2 3.20 -5.57 9.96
CA LEU A 2 2.75 -6.55 10.95
C LEU A 2 2.24 -5.82 12.20
N ILE A 3 0.95 -5.94 12.48
CA ILE A 3 0.39 -5.61 13.80
C ILE A 3 -0.07 -6.95 14.38
N ALA A 4 0.60 -7.40 15.42
CA ALA A 4 0.29 -8.64 16.11
C ALA A 4 -0.47 -8.32 17.40
N GLU A 5 -1.77 -8.60 17.45
CA GLU A 5 -2.34 -9.44 18.50
C GLU A 5 -3.78 -9.91 18.21
N ARG A 6 -3.98 -11.22 18.44
CA ARG A 6 -5.23 -12.01 18.49
C ARG A 6 -6.32 -11.74 17.44
N ARG A 7 -6.19 -12.51 16.34
CA ARG A 7 -7.21 -12.85 15.32
C ARG A 7 -7.60 -11.67 14.42
N HIS A 8 -7.32 -11.85 13.13
CA HIS A 8 -7.59 -10.99 11.97
C HIS A 8 -6.40 -10.13 11.52
N ILE A 9 -5.86 -10.51 10.35
CA ILE A 9 -4.79 -9.84 9.61
C ILE A 9 -5.49 -8.89 8.63
N LEU A 10 -5.25 -7.58 8.76
CA LEU A 10 -5.76 -6.58 7.82
C LEU A 10 -4.59 -5.89 7.12
N PHE A 11 -4.52 -6.05 5.81
CA PHE A 11 -3.51 -5.48 4.94
C PHE A 11 -4.00 -4.12 4.42
N CYS A 12 -3.22 -3.05 4.63
CA CYS A 12 -3.45 -1.77 3.95
C CYS A 12 -2.74 -1.83 2.59
N GLU A 13 -3.45 -2.35 1.59
CA GLU A 13 -2.90 -2.52 0.25
C GLU A 13 -3.02 -1.23 -0.57
N THR A 14 -1.84 -0.65 -0.85
CA THR A 14 -1.44 0.12 -2.03
C THR A 14 -2.35 1.22 -2.58
N TYR A 15 -1.91 2.49 -2.48
CA TYR A 15 -2.36 3.58 -3.35
C TYR A 15 -1.40 3.77 -4.53
N ILE A 16 -1.53 2.98 -5.60
CA ILE A 16 -0.81 3.26 -6.87
C ILE A 16 -1.68 4.20 -7.71
N THR A 17 -1.09 5.32 -8.15
CA THR A 17 -1.79 6.23 -9.08
C THR A 17 -1.57 5.79 -10.52
N VAL A 18 -2.64 5.51 -11.26
CA VAL A 18 -2.57 5.26 -12.70
C VAL A 18 -2.90 6.55 -13.42
N SER A 19 -2.00 7.02 -14.28
CA SER A 19 -2.18 8.24 -15.04
C SER A 19 -2.14 7.94 -16.53
N LEU A 20 -3.24 8.28 -17.19
CA LEU A 20 -3.33 8.35 -18.62
C LEU A 20 -3.29 9.84 -18.97
N ASN A 21 -2.63 10.21 -20.07
CA ASN A 21 -2.56 11.61 -20.52
C ASN A 21 -3.95 12.20 -20.85
N GLU A 22 -4.99 11.36 -20.87
CA GLU A 22 -6.40 11.72 -20.74
C GLU A 22 -6.88 11.18 -19.38
N PHE A 23 -7.52 12.02 -18.55
CA PHE A 23 -8.03 11.61 -17.23
C PHE A 23 -8.97 10.40 -17.35
N ILE A 24 -8.48 9.20 -17.04
CA ILE A 24 -9.30 8.01 -16.93
C ILE A 24 -9.64 7.82 -15.45
N SER A 25 -10.90 8.04 -15.11
CA SER A 25 -11.43 7.78 -13.78
C SER A 25 -11.22 6.31 -13.41
N PHE A 26 -11.02 6.05 -12.12
CA PHE A 26 -10.89 4.71 -11.54
C PHE A 26 -11.98 3.73 -12.02
N SER A 27 -13.20 4.23 -12.28
CA SER A 27 -14.29 3.46 -12.90
C SER A 27 -13.97 2.94 -14.31
N TYR A 28 -13.30 3.74 -15.15
CA TYR A 28 -12.93 3.35 -16.51
C TYR A 28 -11.75 2.36 -16.54
N LEU A 29 -10.85 2.41 -15.56
CA LEU A 29 -9.79 1.40 -15.39
C LEU A 29 -10.41 0.01 -15.19
N PHE A 30 -11.44 -0.07 -14.35
CA PHE A 30 -12.18 -1.30 -14.10
C PHE A 30 -12.92 -1.78 -15.35
N VAL A 31 -13.62 -0.90 -16.05
CA VAL A 31 -14.34 -1.27 -17.29
C VAL A 31 -13.39 -1.76 -18.40
N GLN A 32 -12.16 -1.27 -18.47
CA GLN A 32 -11.20 -1.64 -19.54
C GLN A 32 -10.31 -2.85 -19.22
N LEU A 33 -10.00 -3.14 -17.94
CA LEU A 33 -9.15 -4.28 -17.56
C LEU A 33 -9.85 -5.38 -16.78
N ILE A 34 -10.96 -5.07 -16.11
CA ILE A 34 -11.47 -5.87 -15.01
C ILE A 34 -12.94 -6.19 -15.28
N THR A 35 -13.43 -7.30 -14.76
CA THR A 35 -14.83 -7.69 -14.97
C THR A 35 -15.75 -6.83 -14.12
N ASP A 36 -17.02 -6.67 -14.54
CA ASP A 36 -18.06 -5.99 -13.74
C ASP A 36 -18.16 -6.54 -12.31
N LEU A 37 -17.91 -7.84 -12.16
CA LEU A 37 -17.84 -8.52 -10.86
C LEU A 37 -16.76 -7.92 -9.95
N ALA A 38 -15.55 -7.68 -10.46
CA ALA A 38 -14.47 -7.12 -9.66
C ALA A 38 -14.76 -5.67 -9.26
N TYR A 39 -15.41 -4.89 -10.13
CA TYR A 39 -15.86 -3.54 -9.79
C TYR A 39 -16.88 -3.56 -8.64
N ALA A 40 -17.85 -4.47 -8.71
CA ALA A 40 -18.85 -4.66 -7.65
C ALA A 40 -18.19 -5.04 -6.32
N ILE A 41 -17.32 -6.06 -6.31
CA ILE A 41 -16.57 -6.49 -5.12
C ILE A 41 -15.76 -5.34 -4.51
N MET A 42 -15.06 -4.58 -5.35
CA MET A 42 -14.28 -3.45 -4.87
C MET A 42 -15.18 -2.34 -4.30
N ASN A 43 -16.32 -2.06 -4.92
CA ASN A 43 -17.24 -1.05 -4.42
C ASN A 43 -17.87 -1.46 -3.07
N GLU A 44 -18.19 -2.74 -2.90
CA GLU A 44 -18.69 -3.28 -1.64
C GLU A 44 -17.63 -3.24 -0.53
N THR A 45 -16.37 -3.53 -0.86
CA THR A 45 -15.27 -3.59 0.12
C THR A 45 -14.75 -2.21 0.53
N LYS A 46 -14.89 -1.17 -0.31
CA LYS A 46 -14.46 0.20 0.01
C LYS A 46 -15.07 0.76 1.30
N SER A 47 -16.32 0.43 1.58
CA SER A 47 -17.02 0.90 2.78
C SER A 47 -16.79 0.03 4.01
N VAL A 48 -16.10 -1.11 3.88
CA VAL A 48 -15.87 -2.05 5.00
C VAL A 48 -14.82 -1.53 5.97
N PHE A 49 -13.89 -0.70 5.49
CA PHE A 49 -12.76 -0.24 6.29
C PHE A 49 -12.41 1.22 5.96
N ASP A 50 -12.44 2.09 6.97
CA ASP A 50 -11.89 3.44 6.87
C ASP A 50 -10.45 3.44 7.43
N PRO A 51 -9.41 3.60 6.59
CA PRO A 51 -8.03 3.63 7.05
C PRO A 51 -7.71 4.85 7.93
N TYR A 52 -8.57 5.86 7.99
CA TYR A 52 -8.40 7.02 8.86
C TYR A 52 -9.03 6.85 10.24
N GLU A 53 -9.89 5.85 10.42
CA GLU A 53 -10.49 5.53 11.72
C GLU A 53 -9.57 4.60 12.51
N ARG A 54 -9.18 5.01 13.71
CA ARG A 54 -8.34 4.22 14.60
C ARG A 54 -9.19 3.17 15.35
N PRO A 55 -8.71 1.94 15.54
CA PRO A 55 -9.26 1.02 16.52
C PRO A 55 -9.26 1.61 17.95
N THR A 56 -10.37 1.48 18.69
CA THR A 56 -10.53 2.06 20.04
C THR A 56 -10.04 1.15 21.16
N ASP A 57 -10.10 -0.16 20.97
CA ASP A 57 -10.01 -1.13 22.08
C ASP A 57 -8.64 -1.82 22.18
N ILE A 58 -7.66 -1.37 21.38
CA ILE A 58 -6.34 -2.00 21.29
C ILE A 58 -5.21 -0.97 21.18
N ASP A 59 -4.05 -1.36 21.69
CA ASP A 59 -2.80 -0.68 21.41
C ASP A 59 -2.33 -0.97 19.99
N VAL A 60 -1.90 0.07 19.30
CA VAL A 60 -1.52 0.00 17.90
C VAL A 60 -0.04 0.34 17.75
N TYR A 61 0.69 -0.61 17.18
CA TYR A 61 2.09 -0.46 16.79
C TYR A 61 2.18 -0.40 15.27
N CYS A 62 2.53 0.76 14.73
CA CYS A 62 2.67 0.95 13.29
C CYS A 62 4.13 0.75 12.89
N ILE A 63 4.38 -0.29 12.09
CA ILE A 63 5.73 -0.70 11.70
C ILE A 63 5.84 -0.82 10.19
N TYR A 64 6.67 0.02 9.59
CA TYR A 64 6.89 0.02 8.14
C TYR A 64 8.33 0.41 7.79
N SER A 65 8.71 0.07 6.56
CA SER A 65 10.01 0.42 6.01
C SER A 65 9.92 1.61 5.06
N ILE A 66 11.01 2.35 4.94
CA ILE A 66 11.16 3.51 4.05
C ILE A 66 12.51 3.49 3.33
N ASN A 67 12.72 4.46 2.45
CA ASN A 67 13.92 4.68 1.65
C ASN A 67 14.19 3.57 0.62
N ILE A 68 13.14 2.91 0.12
CA ILE A 68 13.23 2.00 -1.02
C ILE A 68 12.40 2.56 -2.19
N PRO A 69 13.02 2.68 -3.39
CA PRO A 69 12.31 3.13 -4.58
C PRO A 69 11.05 2.28 -4.83
N THR A 70 9.89 2.92 -4.73
CA THR A 70 8.58 2.26 -4.83
C THR A 70 7.75 2.89 -5.93
N ILE A 71 7.05 2.09 -6.73
CA ILE A 71 6.22 2.61 -7.82
C ILE A 71 5.09 3.46 -7.23
N SER A 72 5.11 4.76 -7.55
CA SER A 72 4.08 5.72 -7.13
C SER A 72 3.06 5.99 -8.25
N GLN A 73 3.51 5.91 -9.50
CA GLN A 73 2.68 6.21 -10.65
C GLN A 73 3.06 5.35 -11.86
N MET A 74 2.04 4.88 -12.58
CA MET A 74 2.18 4.26 -13.90
C MET A 74 1.63 5.22 -14.96
N ILE A 75 2.45 5.59 -15.93
CA ILE A 75 2.12 6.58 -16.96
C ILE A 75 2.02 5.86 -18.31
N PHE A 76 0.82 5.84 -18.90
CA PHE A 76 0.66 5.35 -20.27
C PHE A 76 0.45 6.52 -21.23
N LYS A 77 1.08 6.41 -22.39
CA LYS A 77 1.10 7.43 -23.44
C LYS A 77 0.15 7.05 -24.56
N THR A 78 -0.37 8.04 -25.29
CA THR A 78 -1.23 7.83 -26.47
C THR A 78 -0.65 6.76 -27.42
N PRO A 79 -1.47 5.82 -27.91
CA PRO A 79 -1.04 4.79 -28.85
C PRO A 79 -0.53 5.40 -30.16
N GLY A 80 0.27 4.61 -30.89
CA GLY A 80 0.81 5.02 -32.17
C GLY A 80 1.34 3.83 -32.97
N PRO A 81 1.93 4.06 -34.15
CA PRO A 81 2.34 2.99 -35.07
C PRO A 81 3.34 1.97 -34.47
N TYR A 82 4.06 2.36 -33.40
CA TYR A 82 5.04 1.51 -32.71
C TYR A 82 4.74 1.33 -31.22
N ARG A 83 3.53 1.67 -30.79
CA ARG A 83 3.15 1.66 -29.37
C ARG A 83 1.72 1.16 -29.24
N SER A 84 1.58 0.02 -28.57
CA SER A 84 0.29 -0.55 -28.20
C SER A 84 -0.57 0.46 -27.45
N ALA A 85 -1.89 0.34 -27.59
CA ALA A 85 -2.82 0.99 -26.68
C ALA A 85 -2.79 0.32 -25.31
N PHE A 86 -3.21 1.06 -24.30
CA PHE A 86 -3.66 0.49 -23.04
C PHE A 86 -4.75 -0.56 -23.30
N PRO A 87 -4.76 -1.73 -22.61
CA PRO A 87 -3.90 -2.14 -21.49
C PRO A 87 -2.57 -2.79 -21.88
N ASN A 88 -2.35 -3.06 -23.17
CA ASN A 88 -1.20 -3.84 -23.65
C ASN A 88 0.10 -3.03 -23.79
N GLN A 89 0.07 -1.76 -23.38
CA GLN A 89 1.23 -0.88 -23.37
C GLN A 89 2.05 -1.08 -22.10
N ILE A 90 3.37 -1.17 -22.24
CA ILE A 90 4.27 -1.08 -21.09
C ILE A 90 4.31 0.38 -20.60
N PRO A 91 3.90 0.69 -19.37
CA PRO A 91 3.88 2.05 -18.86
C PRO A 91 5.29 2.56 -18.54
N THR A 92 5.45 3.88 -18.49
CA THR A 92 6.59 4.51 -17.82
C THR A 92 6.30 4.56 -16.32
N LEU A 93 7.25 4.10 -15.50
CA LEU A 93 7.10 4.05 -14.04
C LEU A 93 7.73 5.28 -13.39
N LYS A 94 7.01 5.90 -12.46
CA LYS A 94 7.54 6.93 -11.57
C LYS A 94 7.71 6.34 -10.18
N TYR A 95 8.92 6.46 -9.66
CA TYR A 95 9.25 5.98 -8.32
C TYR A 95 9.14 7.12 -7.30
N GLY A 96 8.67 6.77 -6.12
CA GLY A 96 8.71 7.58 -4.91
C GLY A 96 9.29 6.76 -3.76
N ASP A 97 9.13 7.26 -2.54
CA ASP A 97 9.57 6.55 -1.34
C ASP A 97 8.55 5.49 -0.89
N GLY A 98 9.02 4.44 -0.22
CA GLY A 98 8.25 3.31 0.30
C GLY A 98 9.14 2.14 0.69
N ASP A 99 8.57 0.93 0.67
CA ASP A 99 9.25 -0.33 1.03
C ASP A 99 9.60 -1.20 -0.19
N GLY A 100 9.51 -0.66 -1.40
CA GLY A 100 9.71 -1.37 -2.68
C GLY A 100 8.41 -1.81 -3.34
N THR A 101 7.33 -1.94 -2.56
CA THR A 101 6.02 -2.39 -3.06
C THR A 101 4.91 -1.39 -2.71
N VAL A 102 4.85 -0.95 -1.46
CA VAL A 102 3.82 -0.06 -0.93
C VAL A 102 4.37 1.36 -0.76
N PRO A 103 3.75 2.38 -1.40
CA PRO A 103 4.22 3.75 -1.28
C PRO A 103 4.14 4.28 0.16
N LEU A 104 5.09 5.13 0.55
CA LEU A 104 5.16 5.75 1.89
C LEU A 104 3.84 6.39 2.31
N LYS A 105 3.15 7.07 1.38
CA LYS A 105 1.84 7.70 1.64
C LYS A 105 0.81 6.72 2.22
N SER A 106 0.85 5.45 1.79
CA SER A 106 -0.02 4.38 2.29
C SER A 106 0.50 3.83 3.62
N LEU A 107 1.81 3.57 3.70
CA LEU A 107 2.46 3.05 4.90
C LEU A 107 2.29 3.97 6.12
N SER A 108 2.30 5.29 5.89
CA SER A 108 2.28 6.29 6.95
C SER A 108 0.87 6.76 7.35
N VAL A 109 -0.22 6.12 6.89
CA VAL A 109 -1.59 6.57 7.21
C VAL A 109 -1.87 6.51 8.71
N CYS A 110 -1.36 5.48 9.39
CA CYS A 110 -1.46 5.29 10.83
C CYS A 110 -0.90 6.47 11.65
N ASN A 111 0.00 7.29 11.09
CA ASN A 111 0.54 8.49 11.74
C ASN A 111 -0.54 9.55 11.99
N LYS A 112 -1.71 9.43 11.33
CA LYS A 112 -2.85 10.32 11.53
C LYS A 112 -3.73 9.92 12.73
N TRP A 113 -3.53 8.73 13.28
CA TRP A 113 -4.27 8.27 14.45
C TRP A 113 -3.71 8.89 15.71
N ASP A 114 -4.59 9.28 16.63
CA ASP A 114 -4.18 9.74 17.95
C ASP A 114 -3.49 8.58 18.70
N TYR A 115 -2.29 8.82 19.24
CA TYR A 115 -1.52 7.89 20.10
C TYR A 115 -1.06 6.56 19.45
N VAL A 116 -0.32 6.59 18.35
CA VAL A 116 0.28 5.40 17.73
C VAL A 116 1.75 5.20 18.14
N ASN A 117 2.15 3.95 18.41
CA ASN A 117 3.57 3.62 18.59
C ASN A 117 4.20 3.39 17.22
N LEU A 118 5.08 4.27 16.81
CA LEU A 118 5.69 4.22 15.48
C LEU A 118 7.09 3.59 15.52
N ALA A 119 7.33 2.59 14.66
CA ALA A 119 8.66 2.07 14.39
C ALA A 119 8.93 2.07 12.89
N VAL A 120 9.80 2.98 12.45
CA VAL A 120 10.21 3.09 11.06
C VAL A 120 11.55 2.39 10.87
N LEU A 121 11.60 1.48 9.91
CA LEU A 121 12.82 0.82 9.48
C LEU A 121 13.30 1.46 8.17
N GLU A 122 14.60 1.62 8.02
CA GLU A 122 15.15 2.13 6.76
C GLU A 122 15.75 0.97 5.95
N GLN A 123 15.55 1.03 4.64
CA GLN A 123 16.20 0.15 3.65
C GLN A 123 15.88 -1.34 3.82
N THR A 124 14.66 -1.67 4.23
CA THR A 124 14.17 -3.06 4.23
C THR A 124 13.04 -3.25 3.24
N SER A 125 13.14 -4.24 2.36
CA SER A 125 12.08 -4.49 1.39
C SER A 125 10.78 -4.91 2.09
N HIS A 126 9.67 -4.81 1.36
CA HIS A 126 8.38 -5.28 1.80
C HIS A 126 8.42 -6.75 2.23
N GLU A 127 9.15 -7.58 1.48
CA GLU A 127 9.28 -9.02 1.70
C GLU A 127 10.23 -9.35 2.85
N ASP A 128 11.30 -8.58 3.03
CA ASP A 128 12.35 -8.87 3.99
C ASP A 128 12.08 -8.29 5.38
N ILE A 129 11.08 -7.40 5.54
CA ILE A 129 10.78 -6.74 6.82
C ILE A 129 10.54 -7.71 7.96
N VAL A 130 9.98 -8.89 7.68
CA VAL A 130 9.68 -9.92 8.67
C VAL A 130 10.92 -10.67 9.15
N GLN A 131 12.03 -10.57 8.41
CA GLN A 131 13.32 -11.18 8.71
C GLN A 131 14.34 -10.15 9.23
N ASP A 132 13.99 -8.87 9.25
CA ASP A 132 14.89 -7.80 9.68
C ASP A 132 15.20 -7.91 11.17
N ASP A 133 16.49 -7.94 11.52
CA ASP A 133 16.92 -8.03 12.91
C ASP A 133 16.37 -6.90 13.79
N ARG A 134 16.17 -5.70 13.24
CA ARG A 134 15.60 -4.56 13.97
C ARG A 134 14.11 -4.77 14.21
N PHE A 135 13.40 -5.32 13.21
CA PHE A 135 12.01 -5.74 13.36
C PHE A 135 11.88 -6.82 14.43
N LEU A 136 12.67 -7.89 14.34
CA LEU A 136 12.65 -8.99 15.30
C LEU A 136 13.00 -8.51 16.72
N LYS A 137 14.02 -7.64 16.87
CA LYS A 137 14.36 -7.03 18.17
C LYS A 137 13.22 -6.17 18.72
N TYR A 138 12.53 -5.43 17.86
CA TYR A 138 11.37 -4.63 18.27
C TYR A 138 10.22 -5.53 18.73
N LEU A 139 9.89 -6.56 17.95
CA LEU A 139 8.85 -7.52 18.26
C LEU A 139 9.14 -8.26 19.57
N MET A 140 10.37 -8.72 19.78
CA MET A 140 10.77 -9.38 21.04
C MET A 140 10.62 -8.45 22.25
N LYS A 141 10.91 -7.15 22.11
CA LYS A 141 10.66 -6.18 23.19
C LYS A 141 9.18 -6.04 23.51
N LEU A 142 8.31 -6.08 22.51
CA LEU A 142 6.87 -6.01 22.74
C LEU A 142 6.33 -7.27 23.43
N LEU A 143 6.83 -8.45 23.06
CA LEU A 143 6.33 -9.75 23.54
C LEU A 143 6.95 -10.20 24.88
N VAL A 144 8.12 -9.69 25.25
CA VAL A 144 8.84 -10.08 26.48
C VAL A 144 8.58 -9.07 27.61
N ILE A 145 7.82 -8.01 27.36
CA ILE A 145 7.23 -7.19 28.43
C ILE A 145 5.94 -7.90 28.86
N ASP A 146 6.12 -8.98 29.64
CA ASP A 146 5.17 -9.57 30.60
C ASP A 146 5.97 -10.30 31.68
#